data_AF-A0A0D8Y0U6-F1
#
_entry.id   AF-A0A0D8Y0U6-F1
#
_cell.length_a   1.000
_cell.length_b   1.000
_cell.length_c   1.000
_cell.angle_alpha   90.00
_cell.angle_beta   90.00
_cell.angle_gamma   90.00
#
_symmetry.space_group_name_H-M   'P 1'
#
loop_
_entity.id
_entity.type
_entity.pdbx_description
1 polymer ?
#
loop_
_entity_poly.entity_id
_entity_poly.type
_entity_poly.pdbx_seq_one_letter_code
_entity_poly.pdbx_strand_id
1 'polypeptide(L)'
;MRYMALFYAVFVPSICDPPLFFEELLNLLDKENPVVNKLIDLKDNLTMIRDAKKDKIAEIVKRLPSDIQNKYKAAVNEEKRKAKEKYEANLDVTMKYGLHDLLIETEALKMNLAISDQEADEFKKKAALENNVSIEKTEL
;
A
#
# COMPACT_ATOMS: atom_id res chain seq x y z
N MET A 1 -23.03 3.72 41.27
CA MET A 1 -21.74 4.13 40.66
C MET A 1 -21.53 3.25 39.45
N ARG A 2 -21.61 3.84 38.24
CA ARG A 2 -21.60 3.13 36.96
C ARG A 2 -20.15 3.00 36.49
N TYR A 3 -19.58 1.80 36.55
CA TYR A 3 -18.31 1.50 35.88
C TYR A 3 -18.61 1.31 34.39
N MET A 4 -18.36 2.37 33.60
CA MET A 4 -18.24 2.27 32.15
C MET A 4 -16.90 1.60 31.85
N ALA A 5 -16.93 0.29 31.63
CA ALA A 5 -15.82 -0.44 31.04
C ALA A 5 -15.71 -0.02 29.57
N LEU A 6 -14.79 0.91 29.28
CA LEU A 6 -14.42 1.31 27.94
C LEU A 6 -13.64 0.14 27.31
N PHE A 7 -14.28 -0.58 26.40
CA PHE A 7 -13.64 -1.58 25.54
C PHE A 7 -12.62 -0.86 24.65
N TYR A 8 -11.34 -0.89 25.02
CA TYR A 8 -10.25 -0.70 24.08
C TYR A 8 -10.15 -1.97 23.24
N ALA A 9 -11.03 -2.10 22.24
CA ALA A 9 -10.75 -2.98 21.13
C ALA A 9 -9.55 -2.36 20.40
N VAL A 10 -8.35 -2.88 20.68
CA VAL A 10 -7.18 -2.65 19.84
C VAL A 10 -7.55 -3.27 18.49
N PHE A 11 -8.17 -2.46 17.63
CA PHE A 11 -8.25 -2.73 16.22
C PHE A 11 -6.80 -2.70 15.77
N VAL A 12 -6.15 -3.87 15.73
CA VAL A 12 -4.94 -4.04 14.96
C VAL A 12 -5.45 -3.89 13.53
N PRO A 13 -5.33 -2.72 12.86
CA PRO A 13 -5.66 -2.67 11.45
C PRO A 13 -4.84 -3.78 10.81
N SER A 14 -5.42 -4.54 9.89
CA SER A 14 -4.68 -5.56 9.14
C SER A 14 -3.53 -4.84 8.42
N ILE A 15 -2.37 -4.69 9.07
CA ILE A 15 -1.19 -3.86 8.70
C ILE A 15 -0.48 -4.43 7.44
N CYS A 16 -1.19 -5.24 6.68
CA CYS A 16 -0.60 -6.14 5.70
C CYS A 16 -1.36 -6.20 4.39
N ASP A 17 -2.22 -5.21 4.15
CA ASP A 17 -2.79 -4.97 2.83
C ASP A 17 -2.04 -3.79 2.19
N PRO A 18 -1.01 -4.05 1.36
CA PRO A 18 -0.51 -3.06 0.42
C PRO A 18 -1.67 -2.40 -0.33
N PRO A 19 -1.63 -1.08 -0.52
CA PRO A 19 -2.83 -0.32 -0.86
C PRO A 19 -3.36 -0.64 -2.26
N LEU A 20 -2.47 -0.91 -3.23
CA LEU A 20 -2.80 -1.04 -4.65
C LEU A 20 -1.88 -2.07 -5.34
N PHE A 21 -2.47 -3.14 -5.86
CA PHE A 21 -1.77 -4.25 -6.53
C PHE A 21 -1.91 -4.12 -8.06
N PHE A 22 -1.24 -3.12 -8.63
CA PHE A 22 -1.28 -2.88 -10.08
C PHE A 22 -0.40 -3.86 -10.84
N GLU A 23 0.79 -4.15 -10.33
CA GLU A 23 1.77 -5.01 -11.00
C GLU A 23 1.25 -6.43 -11.15
N GLU A 24 0.57 -6.93 -10.13
CA GLU A 24 -0.02 -8.27 -10.11
C GLU A 24 -1.10 -8.38 -11.18
N LEU A 25 -1.83 -7.30 -11.46
CA LEU A 25 -2.83 -7.28 -12.53
C LEU A 25 -2.17 -7.10 -13.90
N LEU A 26 -1.20 -6.20 -14.03
CA LEU A 26 -0.48 -5.93 -15.28
C LEU A 26 0.29 -7.18 -15.76
N ASN A 27 0.90 -7.92 -14.85
CA ASN A 27 1.64 -9.15 -15.16
C ASN A 27 0.75 -10.31 -15.65
N LEU A 28 -0.57 -10.23 -15.40
CA LEU A 28 -1.53 -11.24 -15.82
C LEU A 28 -2.19 -10.93 -17.16
N LEU A 29 -2.03 -9.71 -17.67
CA LEU A 29 -2.64 -9.25 -18.91
C LEU A 29 -1.61 -9.18 -20.03
N ASP A 30 -1.99 -9.60 -21.23
CA ASP A 30 -1.18 -9.37 -22.42
C ASP A 30 -1.03 -7.87 -22.69
N LYS A 31 0.13 -7.45 -23.19
CA LYS A 31 0.43 -6.02 -23.45
C LYS A 31 -0.55 -5.36 -24.43
N GLU A 32 -1.17 -6.15 -25.31
CA GLU A 32 -2.16 -5.68 -26.29
C GLU A 32 -3.56 -5.53 -25.67
N ASN A 33 -3.77 -5.98 -24.42
CA ASN A 33 -5.05 -5.87 -23.77
C ASN A 33 -5.40 -4.38 -23.56
N PRO A 34 -6.57 -3.90 -24.02
CA PRO A 34 -6.96 -2.50 -23.92
C PRO A 34 -7.10 -1.98 -22.48
N VAL A 35 -7.14 -2.89 -21.50
CA VAL A 35 -7.15 -2.56 -20.07
C VAL A 35 -5.76 -2.14 -19.57
N VAL A 36 -4.66 -2.60 -20.19
CA VAL A 36 -3.28 -2.32 -19.76
C VAL A 36 -2.99 -0.83 -19.76
N ASN A 37 -3.31 -0.11 -20.85
CA ASN A 37 -3.10 1.34 -20.90
C ASN A 37 -3.89 2.07 -19.80
N LYS A 38 -5.14 1.64 -19.53
CA LYS A 38 -5.96 2.22 -18.47
C LYS A 38 -5.37 1.97 -17.08
N LEU A 39 -4.74 0.82 -16.86
CA LEU A 39 -4.07 0.49 -15.61
C LEU A 39 -2.79 1.30 -15.43
N ILE A 40 -2.03 1.50 -16.51
CA ILE A 40 -0.82 2.36 -16.51
C ILE A 40 -1.23 3.81 -16.21
N ASP A 41 -2.21 4.36 -16.93
CA ASP A 41 -2.71 5.71 -16.70
C ASP A 41 -3.21 5.90 -15.24
N LEU A 42 -3.88 4.87 -14.70
CA LEU A 42 -4.38 4.90 -13.33
C LEU A 42 -3.26 4.82 -12.29
N LYS A 43 -2.22 4.02 -12.55
CA LYS A 43 -1.02 3.92 -11.72
C LYS A 43 -0.29 5.27 -11.69
N ASP A 44 -0.04 5.84 -12.87
CA ASP A 44 0.75 7.06 -13.06
C ASP A 44 0.02 8.34 -12.65
N ASN A 45 -1.28 8.29 -12.41
CA ASN A 45 -2.05 9.41 -11.89
C ASN A 45 -1.72 9.66 -10.41
N LEU A 46 -0.64 10.39 -10.13
CA LEU A 46 -0.15 10.62 -8.76
C LEU A 46 -1.08 11.49 -7.90
N THR A 47 -2.00 12.25 -8.51
CA THR A 47 -2.90 13.18 -7.81
C THR A 47 -4.22 12.54 -7.40
N MET A 48 -4.57 11.39 -7.97
CA MET A 48 -5.77 10.65 -7.59
C MET A 48 -5.59 9.99 -6.23
N ILE A 49 -6.59 10.17 -5.36
CA ILE A 49 -6.68 9.50 -4.06
C ILE A 49 -6.63 7.98 -4.26
N ARG A 50 -5.80 7.30 -3.45
CA ARG A 50 -5.57 5.85 -3.59
C ARG A 50 -6.83 5.01 -3.41
N ASP A 51 -7.74 5.41 -2.53
CA ASP A 51 -9.03 4.73 -2.36
C ASP A 51 -9.87 4.75 -3.66
N ALA A 52 -9.89 5.89 -4.35
CA ALA A 52 -10.54 5.99 -5.66
C ALA A 52 -9.82 5.15 -6.73
N LYS A 53 -8.49 5.03 -6.67
CA LYS A 53 -7.73 4.09 -7.53
C LYS A 53 -8.13 2.65 -7.25
N LYS A 54 -8.24 2.27 -5.97
CA LYS A 54 -8.62 0.92 -5.53
C LYS A 54 -10.00 0.53 -6.06
N ASP A 55 -10.97 1.44 -5.98
CA ASP A 55 -12.31 1.20 -6.53
C ASP A 55 -12.28 0.98 -8.04
N LYS A 56 -11.52 1.79 -8.78
CA LYS A 56 -11.34 1.62 -10.23
C LYS A 56 -10.66 0.30 -10.58
N ILE A 57 -9.65 -0.14 -9.83
CA ILE A 57 -9.03 -1.46 -10.02
C ILE A 57 -10.07 -2.56 -9.79
N ALA A 58 -10.86 -2.47 -8.72
CA ALA A 58 -11.89 -3.45 -8.41
C ALA A 58 -12.95 -3.54 -9.52
N GLU A 59 -13.36 -2.40 -10.10
CA GLU A 59 -14.25 -2.37 -11.25
C GLU A 59 -13.65 -3.02 -12.50
N ILE A 60 -12.37 -2.78 -12.77
CA ILE A 60 -11.65 -3.40 -13.88
C ILE A 60 -11.61 -4.92 -13.68
N VAL A 61 -11.19 -5.39 -12.51
CA VAL A 61 -11.07 -6.82 -12.19
C VAL A 61 -12.42 -7.51 -12.35
N LYS A 62 -13.53 -6.92 -11.88
CA LYS A 62 -14.87 -7.49 -12.04
C LYS A 62 -15.29 -7.75 -13.49
N ARG A 63 -14.72 -7.01 -14.45
CA ARG A 63 -15.03 -7.16 -15.89
C ARG A 63 -14.13 -8.16 -16.60
N LEU A 64 -13.05 -8.61 -15.96
CA LEU A 64 -12.13 -9.58 -16.53
C LEU A 64 -12.71 -11.01 -16.46
N PRO A 65 -12.22 -11.93 -17.30
CA PRO A 65 -12.53 -13.36 -17.18
C PRO A 65 -12.25 -13.92 -15.78
N SER A 66 -13.07 -14.88 -15.34
CA SER A 66 -13.00 -15.41 -13.97
C SER A 66 -11.67 -16.08 -13.63
N ASP A 67 -10.98 -16.67 -14.62
CA ASP A 67 -9.66 -17.24 -14.44
C ASP A 67 -8.61 -16.16 -14.11
N ILE A 68 -8.67 -15.00 -14.78
CA ILE A 68 -7.80 -13.86 -14.50
C ILE A 68 -8.11 -13.26 -13.12
N GLN A 69 -9.39 -13.14 -12.75
CA GLN A 69 -9.78 -12.68 -11.42
C GLN A 69 -9.21 -13.57 -10.31
N ASN A 70 -9.27 -14.89 -10.50
CA ASN A 70 -8.75 -15.86 -9.54
C ASN A 70 -7.22 -15.80 -9.45
N LYS A 71 -6.53 -15.71 -10.60
CA LYS A 71 -5.06 -15.54 -10.64
C LYS A 71 -4.63 -14.24 -9.96
N TYR A 72 -5.36 -13.15 -10.20
CA TYR A 72 -5.11 -11.87 -9.56
C TYR A 72 -5.24 -11.96 -8.04
N LYS A 73 -6.34 -12.55 -7.55
CA LYS A 73 -6.54 -12.77 -6.11
C LYS A 73 -5.41 -13.60 -5.49
N ALA A 74 -4.93 -14.63 -6.18
CA ALA A 74 -3.82 -15.46 -5.71
C ALA A 74 -2.51 -14.66 -5.65
N ALA A 75 -2.19 -13.88 -6.70
CA ALA A 75 -1.01 -13.02 -6.73
C ALA A 75 -1.05 -11.96 -5.62
N VAL A 76 -2.19 -11.31 -5.43
CA VAL A 76 -2.42 -10.35 -4.33
C VAL A 76 -2.16 -11.00 -2.97
N ASN A 77 -2.70 -12.20 -2.72
CA ASN A 77 -2.49 -12.88 -1.44
C ASN A 77 -1.02 -13.24 -1.19
N GLU A 78 -0.30 -13.62 -2.24
CA GLU A 78 1.13 -13.93 -2.14
C GLU A 78 1.96 -12.68 -1.84
N GLU A 79 1.67 -11.55 -2.49
CA GLU A 79 2.34 -10.28 -2.20
C GLU A 79 2.00 -9.75 -0.81
N LYS A 80 0.77 -9.93 -0.34
CA LYS A 80 0.41 -9.67 1.06
C LYS A 80 1.26 -10.49 2.03
N ARG A 81 1.46 -11.78 1.75
CA ARG A 81 2.31 -12.66 2.57
C ARG A 81 3.75 -12.16 2.61
N LYS A 82 4.34 -11.82 1.45
CA LYS A 82 5.70 -11.27 1.38
C LYS A 82 5.84 -9.93 2.10
N ALA A 83 4.85 -9.05 1.96
CA ALA A 83 4.81 -7.76 2.66
C ALA A 83 4.81 -7.97 4.19
N LYS A 84 4.04 -8.96 4.67
CA LYS A 84 4.01 -9.35 6.09
C LYS A 84 5.38 -9.74 6.60
N GLU A 85 6.02 -10.68 5.91
CA GLU A 85 7.32 -11.22 6.30
C GLU A 85 8.38 -10.13 6.30
N LYS A 86 8.35 -9.22 5.32
CA LYS A 86 9.24 -8.06 5.26
C LYS A 86 8.98 -7.10 6.42
N TYR A 87 7.72 -6.84 6.77
CA TYR A 87 7.38 -6.00 7.92
C TYR A 87 7.89 -6.59 9.22
N GLU A 88 7.66 -7.87 9.47
CA GLU A 88 8.13 -8.58 10.67
C GLU A 88 9.66 -8.59 10.76
N ALA A 89 10.37 -8.85 9.65
CA ALA A 89 11.83 -8.76 9.61
C ALA A 89 12.36 -7.35 9.90
N ASN A 90 11.71 -6.33 9.33
CA ASN A 90 12.05 -4.93 9.59
C ASN A 90 11.72 -4.50 11.02
N LEU A 91 10.67 -5.06 11.61
CA LEU A 91 10.26 -4.78 12.98
C LEU A 91 11.36 -5.18 13.95
N ASP A 92 11.90 -6.38 13.84
CA ASP A 92 13.01 -6.86 14.68
C ASP A 92 14.25 -5.97 14.57
N VAL A 93 14.59 -5.56 13.34
CA VAL A 93 15.72 -4.66 13.08
C VAL A 93 15.45 -3.28 13.68
N THR A 94 14.29 -2.68 13.42
CA THR A 94 14.00 -1.32 13.89
C THR A 94 13.84 -1.25 15.40
N MET A 95 13.29 -2.28 16.06
CA MET A 95 13.29 -2.39 17.52
C MET A 95 14.71 -2.40 18.09
N LYS A 96 15.64 -3.14 17.46
CA LYS A 96 17.06 -3.18 17.89
C LYS A 96 17.75 -1.81 17.81
N TYR A 97 17.38 -0.98 16.85
CA TYR A 97 17.98 0.34 16.62
C TYR A 97 17.16 1.52 17.16
N GLY A 98 16.04 1.27 17.88
CA GLY A 98 15.17 2.33 18.39
C GLY A 98 14.42 3.12 17.31
N LEU A 99 14.25 2.54 16.12
CA LEU A 99 13.59 3.14 14.94
C LEU A 99 12.16 2.59 14.74
N HIS A 100 11.58 1.96 15.76
CA HIS A 100 10.28 1.29 15.65
C HIS A 100 9.15 2.27 15.26
N ASP A 101 9.11 3.45 15.86
CA ASP A 101 8.08 4.45 15.58
C ASP A 101 8.15 4.93 14.12
N LEU A 102 9.36 5.12 13.59
CA LEU A 102 9.57 5.46 12.18
C LEU A 102 9.06 4.35 11.24
N LEU A 103 9.24 3.08 11.61
CA LEU A 103 8.68 1.97 10.84
C LEU A 103 7.14 2.02 10.86
N ILE A 104 6.53 2.24 12.03
CA ILE A 104 5.07 2.36 12.14
C ILE A 104 4.53 3.51 11.29
N GLU A 105 5.13 4.70 11.39
CA GLU A 105 4.70 5.88 10.65
C GLU A 105 4.83 5.69 9.14
N THR A 106 5.94 5.11 8.69
CA THR A 106 6.16 4.87 7.26
C THR A 106 5.19 3.84 6.70
N GLU A 107 4.88 2.77 7.43
CA GLU A 107 3.88 1.79 7.02
C GLU A 107 2.45 2.37 7.07
N ALA A 108 2.11 3.15 8.10
CA ALA A 108 0.82 3.85 8.16
C ALA A 108 0.62 4.78 6.96
N LEU A 109 1.66 5.50 6.54
CA LEU A 109 1.59 6.38 5.36
C LEU A 109 1.45 5.60 4.04
N LYS A 110 2.12 4.45 3.92
CA LYS A 110 1.96 3.55 2.76
C LYS A 110 0.54 2.98 2.69
N MET A 111 -0.03 2.62 3.82
CA MET A 111 -1.38 2.05 3.90
C MET A 111 -2.50 3.09 3.85
N ASN A 112 -2.18 4.37 3.99
CA ASN A 112 -3.17 5.43 3.95
C ASN A 112 -3.75 5.55 2.53
N LEU A 113 -4.97 5.05 2.37
CA LEU A 113 -5.75 5.12 1.12
C LEU A 113 -6.44 6.48 0.91
N ALA A 114 -6.59 7.28 1.98
CA ALA A 114 -7.32 8.55 1.92
C ALA A 114 -6.50 9.68 1.26
N ILE A 115 -5.21 9.46 1.01
CA ILE A 115 -4.32 10.40 0.35
C ILE A 115 -3.92 9.89 -1.04
N SER A 116 -3.48 10.81 -1.89
CA SER A 116 -2.84 10.52 -3.17
C SER A 116 -1.36 10.12 -3.01
N ASP A 117 -0.75 9.63 -4.08
CA ASP A 117 0.68 9.29 -4.07
C ASP A 117 1.56 10.55 -3.97
N GLN A 118 1.12 11.64 -4.62
CA GLN A 118 1.79 12.93 -4.51
C GLN A 118 1.77 13.46 -3.07
N GLU A 119 0.62 13.45 -2.40
CA GLU A 119 0.51 13.90 -1.00
C GLU A 119 1.39 13.05 -0.08
N ALA A 120 1.40 11.73 -0.27
CA ALA A 120 2.27 10.85 0.50
C ALA A 120 3.76 11.19 0.31
N ASP A 121 4.18 11.53 -0.90
CA ASP A 121 5.56 11.94 -1.16
C ASP A 121 5.90 13.31 -0.57
N GLU A 122 4.95 14.25 -0.55
CA GLU A 122 5.09 15.53 0.15
C GLU A 122 5.26 15.32 1.66
N PHE A 123 4.49 14.41 2.27
CA PHE A 123 4.65 14.02 3.68
C PHE A 123 6.05 13.45 3.95
N LYS A 124 6.54 12.53 3.12
CA LYS A 124 7.89 11.96 3.26
C LYS A 124 8.98 13.03 3.16
N LYS A 125 8.88 13.94 2.19
CA LYS A 125 9.83 15.04 2.00
C LYS A 125 9.86 15.98 3.20
N LYS A 126 8.69 16.31 3.75
CA LYS A 126 8.58 17.16 4.95
C LYS A 126 9.21 16.48 6.16
N ALA A 127 8.90 15.21 6.40
CA ALA A 127 9.47 14.44 7.50
C ALA A 127 11.00 14.31 7.40
N ALA A 128 11.55 14.15 6.19
CA ALA A 128 13.00 14.10 5.98
C ALA A 128 13.70 15.43 6.26
N LEU A 129 13.10 16.55 5.85
CA LEU A 129 13.62 17.88 6.13
C LEU A 129 13.64 18.18 7.63
N GLU A 130 12.59 17.78 8.35
CA GLU A 130 12.48 17.95 9.81
C GLU A 130 13.47 17.08 10.59
N ASN A 131 13.89 15.94 10.02
CA ASN A 131 14.83 15.00 10.65
C ASN A 131 16.29 15.11 10.17
N ASN A 132 16.65 16.09 9.33
CA ASN A 132 17.99 16.21 8.72
C ASN A 132 18.47 14.94 7.99
N VAL A 133 17.56 14.13 7.48
CA VAL A 133 17.89 12.93 6.70
C VAL A 133 17.77 13.29 5.21
N SER A 134 18.90 13.44 4.52
CA SER A 134 18.91 13.61 3.06
C SER A 134 18.32 12.37 2.40
N ILE A 135 17.12 12.47 1.84
CA ILE A 135 16.61 11.48 0.89
C ILE A 135 17.29 11.78 -0.46
N GLU A 136 18.52 11.33 -0.64
CA GLU A 136 19.04 11.16 -1.99
C GLU A 136 18.14 10.14 -2.69
N LYS A 137 17.61 10.52 -3.85
CA LYS A 137 16.84 9.65 -4.73
C LYS A 137 17.65 8.39 -4.99
N THR A 138 17.35 7.31 -4.29
CA THR A 138 17.75 5.98 -4.71
C THR A 138 16.82 5.61 -5.84
N GLU A 139 17.17 6.02 -7.06
CA GLU A 139 16.59 5.46 -8.27
C GLU A 139 16.94 3.96 -8.27
N LEU A 140 15.90 3.13 -8.18
CA LEU A 140 15.95 1.68 -8.39
C LEU A 140 16.12 1.38 -9.89
#